data_AF-A0A920H373-F1
#
_entry.id   AF-A0A920H373-F1
#
_cell.length_a   1.000
_cell.length_b   1.000
_cell.length_c   1.000
_cell.angle_alpha   90.00
_cell.angle_beta   90.00
_cell.angle_gamma   90.00
#
_symmetry.space_group_name_H-M   'P 1'
#
loop_
_entity.id
_entity.type
_entity.pdbx_description
1 polymer ?
#
loop_
_entity_poly.entity_id
_entity_poly.type
_entity_poly.pdbx_seq_one_letter_code
_entity_poly.pdbx_strand_id
1 'polypeptide(L)'
;MLLKIEMTFLSNTAEIFKKRLMPFRSWFGELKDLTVLKADIISGLTVALVIVPQSMAYAQLAGLPAYYGLYASFLPVIIASIFGSSRQLATGPVAVVSLLTAAALEPIAASNSEGYLAYAIMLALLVGIFQLALGF
;
A
#
# COMPACT_ATOMS: atom_id res chain seq x y z
N MET A 1 28.75 2.93 36.02
CA MET A 1 28.61 3.99 34.99
C MET A 1 28.31 3.39 33.62
N LEU A 2 29.09 2.40 33.16
CA LEU A 2 28.88 1.68 31.88
C LEU A 2 27.49 1.03 31.73
N LEU A 3 27.00 0.33 32.77
CA LEU A 3 25.66 -0.28 32.79
C LEU A 3 24.50 0.71 32.60
N LYS A 4 24.64 1.97 33.05
CA LYS A 4 23.62 3.02 32.87
C LYS A 4 23.61 3.53 31.43
N ILE A 5 24.75 3.55 30.76
CA ILE A 5 24.90 3.98 29.37
C ILE A 5 24.29 2.93 28.43
N GLU A 6 24.55 1.63 28.64
CA GLU A 6 23.93 0.54 27.87
C GLU A 6 22.40 0.51 28.04
N MET A 7 21.89 0.63 29.27
CA MET A 7 20.44 0.67 29.52
C MET A 7 19.75 1.87 28.85
N THR A 8 20.40 3.03 28.83
CA THR A 8 19.85 4.24 28.19
C THR A 8 19.88 4.12 26.66
N PHE A 9 20.92 3.48 26.12
CA PHE A 9 21.05 3.22 24.68
C PHE A 9 19.97 2.24 24.21
N LEU A 10 19.80 1.11 24.91
CA LEU A 10 18.77 0.11 24.62
C LEU A 10 17.35 0.69 24.72
N SER A 11 17.06 1.54 25.71
CA SER A 11 15.75 2.20 25.81
C SER A 11 15.50 3.17 24.65
N ASN A 12 16.53 3.87 24.18
CA ASN A 12 16.39 4.85 23.10
C ASN A 12 16.23 4.17 21.74
N THR A 13 16.93 3.06 21.50
CA THR A 13 16.75 2.24 20.27
C THR A 13 15.35 1.63 20.19
N ALA A 14 14.82 1.13 21.32
CA ALA A 14 13.47 0.59 21.39
C ALA A 14 12.39 1.64 21.07
N GLU A 15 12.54 2.88 21.57
CA GLU A 15 11.61 3.98 21.29
C GLU A 15 11.67 4.45 19.82
N ILE A 16 12.86 4.48 19.21
CA ILE A 16 13.02 4.79 17.78
C ILE A 16 12.33 3.72 16.93
N PHE A 17 12.53 2.44 17.24
CA PHE A 17 11.92 1.32 16.53
C PHE A 17 10.39 1.35 16.65
N LYS A 18 9.87 1.67 17.83
CA LYS A 18 8.44 1.82 18.11
C LYS A 18 7.80 2.99 17.34
N LYS A 19 8.48 4.14 17.23
CA LYS A 19 8.04 5.26 16.38
C LYS A 19 8.05 4.92 14.90
N ARG A 20 9.02 4.10 14.45
CA ARG A 20 9.12 3.68 13.04
C ARG A 20 8.02 2.68 12.65
N LEU A 21 7.61 1.81 13.58
CA LEU A 21 6.55 0.81 13.37
C LEU A 21 5.13 1.36 13.55
N MET A 22 4.95 2.43 14.32
CA MET A 22 3.62 2.99 14.61
C MET A 22 3.52 4.48 14.22
N PRO A 23 3.78 4.85 12.95
CA PRO A 23 3.69 6.22 12.51
C PRO A 23 2.27 6.77 12.71
N PHE A 24 1.22 5.98 12.48
CA PHE A 24 -0.19 6.39 12.60
C PHE A 24 -0.59 7.05 13.93
N ARG A 25 0.19 6.85 15.01
CA ARG A 25 -0.13 7.38 16.34
C ARG A 25 0.04 8.90 16.44
N SER A 26 0.92 9.53 15.65
CA SER A 26 1.13 10.99 15.72
C SER A 26 -0.06 11.78 15.18
N TRP A 27 -0.63 11.33 14.07
CA TRP A 27 -1.71 11.98 13.33
C TRP A 27 -3.10 11.65 13.90
N PHE A 28 -3.24 10.56 14.66
CA PHE A 28 -4.52 10.20 15.29
C PHE A 28 -5.01 11.26 16.29
N GLY A 29 -4.08 12.03 16.89
CA GLY A 29 -4.41 13.16 17.75
C GLY A 29 -5.01 14.35 17.01
N GLU A 30 -4.65 14.55 15.75
CA GLU A 30 -5.11 15.66 14.89
C GLU A 30 -6.54 15.47 14.39
N LEU A 31 -6.99 14.20 14.25
CA LEU A 31 -8.37 13.86 13.89
C LEU A 31 -9.42 14.35 14.90
N LYS A 32 -8.99 14.77 16.10
CA LYS A 32 -9.87 15.39 17.10
C LYS A 32 -10.38 16.77 16.65
N ASP A 33 -9.68 17.44 15.74
CA ASP A 33 -10.14 18.69 15.14
C ASP A 33 -11.20 18.39 14.06
N LEU A 34 -12.43 18.86 14.30
CA LEU A 34 -13.55 18.69 13.38
C LEU A 34 -13.30 19.35 12.01
N THR A 35 -12.44 20.36 11.94
CA THR A 35 -12.04 21.02 10.69
C THR A 35 -11.19 20.08 9.84
N VAL A 36 -10.22 19.43 10.48
CA VAL A 36 -9.34 18.44 9.84
C VAL A 36 -10.15 17.23 9.39
N LEU A 37 -11.04 16.72 10.24
CA LEU A 37 -11.91 15.59 9.89
C LEU A 37 -12.79 15.89 8.67
N LYS A 38 -13.39 17.08 8.59
CA LYS A 38 -14.19 17.48 7.42
C LYS A 38 -13.34 17.58 6.15
N ALA A 39 -12.14 18.16 6.25
CA ALA A 39 -11.22 18.26 5.11
C ALA A 39 -10.74 16.87 4.62
N ASP A 40 -10.42 15.96 5.55
CA ASP A 40 -10.02 14.59 5.24
C ASP A 40 -11.16 13.79 4.59
N ILE A 41 -12.41 13.96 5.06
CA ILE A 41 -13.58 13.29 4.45
C ILE A 41 -13.80 13.79 3.01
N ILE A 42 -13.76 15.10 2.78
CA ILE A 42 -13.98 15.67 1.45
C ILE A 42 -12.87 15.21 0.49
N SER A 43 -11.61 15.34 0.90
CA SER A 43 -10.47 14.91 0.08
C SER A 43 -10.48 13.40 -0.18
N GLY A 44 -10.77 12.58 0.83
CA GLY A 44 -10.91 11.14 0.69
C GLY A 44 -12.02 10.75 -0.30
N LEU A 45 -13.17 11.43 -0.25
CA LEU A 45 -14.26 11.21 -1.21
C LEU A 45 -13.83 11.61 -2.64
N THR A 46 -13.15 12.74 -2.80
CA THR A 46 -12.63 13.17 -4.11
C THR A 46 -11.64 12.15 -4.68
N VAL A 47 -10.70 11.66 -3.86
CA VAL A 47 -9.73 10.64 -4.29
C VAL A 47 -10.43 9.33 -4.62
N ALA A 48 -11.40 8.90 -3.80
CA ALA A 48 -12.17 7.68 -4.04
C ALA A 48 -12.91 7.70 -5.38
N LEU A 49 -13.53 8.83 -5.74
CA LEU A 49 -14.23 8.99 -7.02
C LEU A 49 -13.29 8.86 -8.23
N VAL A 50 -12.04 9.29 -8.10
CA VAL A 50 -11.02 9.18 -9.15
C VAL A 50 -10.44 7.77 -9.20
N ILE A 51 -10.12 7.18 -8.05
CA ILE A 51 -9.39 5.91 -7.99
C ILE A 51 -10.24 4.74 -8.46
N VAL A 52 -11.56 4.76 -8.28
CA VAL A 52 -12.46 3.67 -8.71
C VAL A 52 -12.36 3.40 -10.22
N PRO A 53 -12.69 4.34 -11.11
CA PRO A 53 -12.60 4.11 -12.56
C PRO A 53 -11.15 3.92 -13.02
N GLN A 54 -10.20 4.64 -12.40
CA GLN A 54 -8.77 4.51 -12.73
C GLN A 54 -8.25 3.09 -12.46
N SER A 55 -8.59 2.51 -11.30
CA SER A 55 -8.15 1.16 -10.92
C SER A 55 -8.76 0.08 -11.80
N MET A 56 -10.02 0.26 -12.20
CA MET A 56 -10.70 -0.63 -13.13
C MET A 56 -10.00 -0.66 -14.50
N ALA A 57 -9.63 0.51 -15.03
CA ALA A 57 -8.87 0.62 -16.27
C ALA A 57 -7.48 -0.04 -16.14
N TYR A 58 -6.81 0.13 -15.01
CA TYR A 58 -5.49 -0.46 -14.77
C TYR A 58 -5.53 -1.99 -14.64
N ALA A 59 -6.56 -2.56 -14.03
CA ALA A 59 -6.75 -4.01 -14.03
C ALA A 59 -6.88 -4.56 -15.46
N GLN A 60 -7.59 -3.85 -16.34
CA GLN A 60 -7.71 -4.22 -17.75
C GLN A 60 -6.36 -4.11 -18.49
N LEU A 61 -5.55 -3.09 -18.19
CA LEU A 61 -4.17 -3.00 -18.71
C LEU A 61 -3.31 -4.18 -18.26
N ALA A 62 -3.57 -4.72 -17.08
CA ALA A 62 -2.90 -5.92 -16.55
C ALA A 62 -3.51 -7.23 -17.06
N GLY A 63 -4.42 -7.21 -18.03
CA GLY A 63 -5.05 -8.42 -18.58
C GLY A 63 -6.09 -9.08 -17.67
N LEU A 64 -6.54 -8.39 -16.61
CA LEU A 64 -7.50 -8.89 -15.63
C LEU A 64 -8.90 -8.25 -15.81
N PRO A 65 -9.97 -8.94 -15.35
CA PRO A 65 -11.29 -8.33 -15.25
C PRO A 65 -11.28 -7.05 -14.40
N ALA A 66 -12.04 -6.04 -14.81
CA ALA A 66 -12.02 -4.70 -14.22
C ALA A 66 -12.27 -4.67 -12.69
N TYR A 67 -13.12 -5.57 -12.17
CA TYR A 67 -13.44 -5.62 -10.74
C TYR A 67 -12.23 -6.00 -9.86
N TYR A 68 -11.18 -6.64 -10.41
CA TYR A 68 -9.93 -6.88 -9.67
C TYR A 68 -9.19 -5.59 -9.33
N GLY A 69 -9.39 -4.53 -10.12
CA GLY A 69 -8.86 -3.21 -9.82
C GLY A 69 -9.40 -2.65 -8.51
N LEU A 70 -10.64 -2.99 -8.13
CA LEU A 70 -11.25 -2.57 -6.88
C LEU A 70 -10.58 -3.25 -5.68
N TYR A 71 -10.23 -4.54 -5.78
CA TYR A 71 -9.49 -5.22 -4.74
C TYR A 71 -8.07 -4.65 -4.59
N ALA A 72 -7.42 -4.34 -5.72
CA ALA A 72 -6.09 -3.77 -5.76
C ALA A 72 -6.01 -2.31 -5.25
N SER A 73 -7.10 -1.55 -5.27
CA SER A 73 -7.15 -0.19 -4.72
C SER A 73 -7.69 -0.12 -3.30
N PHE A 74 -8.43 -1.12 -2.84
CA PHE A 74 -8.99 -1.11 -1.49
C PHE A 74 -8.03 -1.71 -0.44
N LEU A 75 -7.59 -2.96 -0.65
CA LEU A 75 -6.81 -3.69 0.36
C LEU A 75 -5.44 -3.05 0.64
N PRO A 76 -4.63 -2.70 -0.37
CA PRO A 76 -3.32 -2.08 -0.12
C PRO A 76 -3.44 -0.72 0.54
N VAL A 77 -4.47 0.07 0.22
CA VAL A 77 -4.68 1.40 0.83
C VAL A 77 -4.99 1.29 2.31
N ILE A 78 -5.82 0.32 2.73
CA ILE A 78 -6.09 0.08 4.14
C ILE A 78 -4.80 -0.28 4.88
N ILE A 79 -4.02 -1.22 4.34
CA ILE A 79 -2.74 -1.63 4.93
C ILE A 79 -1.78 -0.44 4.99
N ALA A 80 -1.64 0.30 3.89
CA ALA A 80 -0.77 1.47 3.80
C ALA A 80 -1.21 2.62 4.71
N SER A 81 -2.51 2.79 4.99
CA SER A 81 -2.97 3.81 5.93
C SER A 81 -2.56 3.52 7.39
N ILE A 82 -2.37 2.24 7.73
CA ILE A 82 -1.96 1.81 9.09
C ILE A 82 -0.45 1.90 9.24
N PHE A 83 0.30 1.45 8.22
CA PHE A 83 1.76 1.35 8.25
C PHE A 83 2.49 2.52 7.56
N GLY A 84 1.75 3.42 6.93
CA GLY A 84 2.28 4.51 6.13
C GLY A 84 3.00 5.56 6.98
N SER A 85 4.19 5.95 6.51
CA SER A 85 4.98 7.01 7.12
C SER A 85 4.48 8.43 6.78
N SER A 86 3.51 8.56 5.87
CA SER A 86 2.94 9.85 5.42
C SER A 86 1.41 9.87 5.42
N ARG A 87 0.81 10.98 5.89
CA ARG A 87 -0.64 11.27 5.87
C ARG A 87 -1.21 11.32 4.46
N GLN A 88 -0.42 11.82 3.52
CA GLN A 88 -0.83 11.97 2.12
C GLN A 88 -0.35 10.79 1.26
N LEU A 89 0.08 9.68 1.87
CA LEU A 89 0.53 8.51 1.13
C LEU A 89 -0.67 7.85 0.42
N ALA A 90 -0.84 8.17 -0.86
CA ALA A 90 -1.73 7.44 -1.74
C ALA A 90 -0.97 6.25 -2.33
N THR A 91 -1.39 5.04 -1.96
CA THR A 91 -0.95 3.80 -2.62
C THR A 91 -2.10 3.30 -3.48
N GLY A 92 -1.79 2.63 -4.59
CA GLY A 92 -2.82 2.14 -5.49
C GLY A 92 -2.23 1.52 -6.74
N PRO A 93 -3.06 0.89 -7.57
CA PRO A 93 -2.61 0.39 -8.86
C PRO A 93 -2.10 1.55 -9.71
N VAL A 94 -1.01 1.32 -10.44
CA VAL A 94 -0.39 2.30 -11.34
C VAL A 94 -0.36 1.72 -12.75
N ALA A 95 -0.59 2.56 -13.76
CA ALA A 95 -0.61 2.14 -15.16
C ALA A 95 0.66 1.36 -15.55
N VAL A 96 1.83 1.87 -15.18
CA VAL A 96 3.13 1.25 -15.50
C VAL A 96 3.23 -0.15 -14.90
N VAL A 97 2.90 -0.32 -13.62
CA VAL A 97 2.96 -1.63 -12.94
C VAL A 97 1.96 -2.61 -13.57
N SER A 98 0.82 -2.12 -14.03
CA SER A 98 -0.19 -2.93 -14.72
C SER A 98 0.31 -3.44 -16.06
N LEU A 99 0.93 -2.58 -16.86
CA LEU A 99 1.55 -2.95 -18.13
C LEU A 99 2.72 -3.93 -17.94
N LEU A 100 3.55 -3.71 -16.92
CA LEU A 100 4.65 -4.63 -16.59
C LEU A 100 4.13 -5.99 -16.11
N THR A 101 3.02 -6.02 -15.37
CA THR A 101 2.36 -7.26 -14.97
C THR A 101 1.87 -8.03 -16.20
N ALA A 102 1.21 -7.35 -17.14
CA ALA A 102 0.79 -7.98 -18.39
C ALA A 102 1.99 -8.52 -19.19
N ALA A 103 3.02 -7.71 -19.38
CA ALA A 103 4.23 -8.09 -20.12
C ALA A 103 5.00 -9.26 -19.47
N ALA A 104 4.99 -9.36 -18.14
CA ALA A 104 5.63 -10.46 -17.42
C ALA A 104 4.84 -11.77 -17.54
N LEU A 105 3.51 -11.71 -17.65
CA LEU A 105 2.64 -12.88 -17.73
C LEU A 105 2.39 -13.36 -19.17
N GLU A 106 2.46 -12.47 -20.15
CA GLU A 106 2.20 -12.76 -21.57
C GLU A 106 2.95 -14.01 -22.11
N PRO A 107 4.24 -14.25 -21.80
CA PRO A 107 4.96 -15.41 -22.33
C PRO A 107 4.54 -16.76 -21.72
N ILE A 108 3.86 -16.74 -20.57
CA ILE A 108 3.57 -17.95 -19.76
C ILE A 108 2.07 -18.25 -19.62
N ALA A 109 1.21 -17.26 -19.86
CA ALA A 109 -0.23 -17.41 -19.84
C ALA A 109 -0.90 -16.38 -20.75
N ALA A 110 -1.81 -16.85 -21.61
CA ALA A 110 -2.68 -15.96 -22.37
C ALA A 110 -3.62 -15.23 -21.39
N SER A 111 -3.84 -13.93 -21.64
CA SER A 111 -4.83 -13.13 -20.93
C SER A 111 -6.20 -13.81 -20.95
N ASN A 112 -6.92 -13.73 -19.83
CA ASN A 112 -8.24 -14.33 -19.66
C ASN A 112 -8.29 -15.89 -19.64
N SER A 113 -7.14 -16.57 -19.55
CA SER A 113 -7.09 -18.00 -19.24
C SER A 113 -7.34 -18.28 -17.76
N GLU A 114 -7.81 -19.49 -17.41
CA GLU A 114 -8.08 -19.88 -16.01
C GLU A 114 -6.84 -19.72 -15.11
N GLY A 115 -5.64 -19.94 -15.64
CA GLY A 115 -4.38 -19.83 -14.89
C GLY A 115 -3.85 -18.39 -14.75
N TYR A 116 -4.31 -17.44 -15.56
CA TYR A 116 -3.75 -16.08 -15.60
C TYR A 116 -3.88 -15.36 -14.26
N LEU A 117 -5.04 -15.49 -13.61
CA LEU A 117 -5.30 -14.90 -12.29
C LEU A 117 -4.36 -15.47 -11.23
N ALA A 118 -4.13 -16.79 -11.24
CA ALA A 118 -3.25 -17.43 -10.27
C ALA A 118 -1.80 -16.93 -10.42
N TYR A 119 -1.31 -16.78 -11.65
CA TYR A 119 0.02 -16.22 -11.89
C TYR A 119 0.12 -14.75 -11.51
N ALA A 120 -0.91 -13.94 -11.77
CA ALA A 120 -0.94 -12.54 -11.34
C ALA A 120 -0.87 -12.40 -9.81
N ILE A 121 -1.63 -13.23 -9.07
CA ILE A 121 -1.60 -13.26 -7.60
C ILE A 121 -0.22 -13.72 -7.11
N MET A 122 0.35 -14.76 -7.72
CA MET A 122 1.68 -15.25 -7.35
C MET A 122 2.77 -14.20 -7.59
N LEU A 123 2.72 -13.50 -8.72
CA LEU A 123 3.63 -12.40 -9.03
C LEU A 123 3.51 -11.27 -8.00
N ALA A 124 2.28 -10.87 -7.65
CA ALA A 124 2.04 -9.86 -6.64
C ALA A 124 2.60 -10.25 -5.27
N LEU A 125 2.45 -11.52 -4.87
CA LEU A 125 3.03 -12.06 -3.63
C LEU A 125 4.56 -12.04 -3.66
N LEU A 126 5.19 -12.48 -4.75
CA LEU A 126 6.64 -12.46 -4.90
C LEU A 126 7.20 -11.03 -4.81
N VAL A 127 6.56 -10.09 -5.51
CA VAL A 127 6.92 -8.66 -5.45
C VAL A 127 6.78 -8.13 -4.02
N GLY A 128 5.71 -8.48 -3.31
CA GLY A 128 5.53 -8.10 -1.91
C GLY A 128 6.61 -8.65 -0.98
N ILE A 129 7.00 -9.92 -1.16
CA ILE A 129 8.11 -10.53 -0.40
C ILE A 129 9.43 -9.81 -0.68
N PHE A 130 9.74 -9.49 -1.94
CA PHE A 130 10.95 -8.73 -2.28
C PHE A 130 10.94 -7.33 -1.69
N GLN A 131 9.80 -6.63 -1.72
CA GLN A 131 9.67 -5.30 -1.11
C GLN A 131 9.91 -5.35 0.41
N LEU A 132 9.36 -6.35 1.10
CA LEU A 132 9.64 -6.56 2.52
C LEU A 132 11.13 -6.87 2.73
N ALA A 133 11.69 -7.81 1.99
CA ALA A 133 13.09 -8.24 2.07
C ALA A 133 14.09 -7.08 1.96
N LEU A 134 13.84 -6.12 1.07
CA LEU A 134 14.69 -4.96 0.83
C LEU A 134 14.39 -3.78 1.78
N GLY A 135 13.23 -3.77 2.42
CA GLY A 135 12.74 -2.65 3.22
C GLY A 135 13.21 -2.62 4.68
N PHE A 136 13.95 -3.65 5.14
CA PHE A 136 14.42 -3.79 6.52
C PHE A 136 15.71 -2.99 6.80
#